data_AF-A0A1Y3AUH5-F1
#
_entry.id   AF-A0A1Y3AUH5-F1
#
_cell.length_a   1.000
_cell.length_b   1.000
_cell.length_c   1.000
_cell.angle_alpha   90.00
_cell.angle_beta   90.00
_cell.angle_gamma   90.00
#
_symmetry.space_group_name_H-M   'P 1'
#
loop_
_entity.id
_entity.type
_entity.pdbx_description
1 polymer ?
#
loop_
_entity_poly.entity_id
_entity_poly.type
_entity_poly.pdbx_seq_one_letter_code
_entity_poly.pdbx_strand_id
1 'polypeptide(L)' 'MNADDLASMKNLKKGIYKNKKCDKKTNHAVVIVGWDEKSWIVKNSWGTGWGDKGFFRMKRGENLCGINTYVIFPL' A
#
# COMPACT_ATOMS: atom_id res chain seq x y z
N MET A 1 -3.75 -9.33 3.38
CA MET A 1 -2.36 -9.37 3.80
C MET A 1 -2.28 -10.32 4.98
N ASN A 2 -1.13 -10.96 5.23
CA ASN A 2 -0.97 -11.75 6.46
C ASN A 2 -0.55 -10.85 7.65
N ALA A 3 -0.33 -11.44 8.82
CA ALA A 3 0.06 -10.68 10.01
C ALA A 3 1.43 -9.99 9.86
N ASP A 4 2.38 -10.65 9.19
CA ASP A 4 3.73 -10.13 8.97
C ASP A 4 3.73 -8.92 8.03
N ASP A 5 2.86 -8.94 7.03
CA ASP A 5 2.65 -7.83 6.10
C ASP A 5 2.12 -6.60 6.84
N LEU A 6 1.14 -6.78 7.72
CA LEU A 6 0.61 -5.69 8.54
C LEU A 6 1.67 -5.13 9.49
N ALA A 7 2.48 -5.98 10.12
CA ALA A 7 3.59 -5.56 10.98
C ALA A 7 4.65 -4.76 10.20
N SER A 8 4.98 -5.20 8.98
CA SER A 8 5.92 -4.50 8.10
C SER A 8 5.38 -3.13 7.66
N MET A 9 4.07 -3.01 7.40
CA MET A 9 3.45 -1.74 7.02
C MET A 9 3.29 -0.80 8.20
N LYS A 10 2.99 -1.29 9.41
CA LYS A 10 2.90 -0.44 10.62
C LYS A 10 4.19 0.37 10.86
N ASN A 11 5.35 -0.18 10.53
CA ASN A 11 6.65 0.46 10.70
C ASN A 11 7.14 1.24 9.46
N LEU A 12 6.37 1.29 8.38
CA LEU A 12 6.74 2.01 7.17
C LEU A 12 6.69 3.52 7.42
N LYS A 13 7.83 4.20 7.34
CA LYS A 13 7.93 5.65 7.52
C LYS A 13 8.15 6.40 6.20
N LYS A 14 9.11 5.97 5.38
CA LYS A 14 9.43 6.56 4.07
C LYS A 14 9.89 5.49 3.09
N GLY A 15 9.85 5.82 1.80
CA GLY A 15 10.30 4.94 0.71
C GLY A 15 9.18 4.12 0.08
N ILE A 16 9.58 3.17 -0.77
CA ILE A 16 8.67 2.30 -1.54
C ILE A 16 8.56 0.94 -0.85
N TYR A 17 7.36 0.60 -0.39
CA TYR A 17 7.03 -0.73 0.11
C TYR A 17 7.17 -1.77 -1.01
N LYS A 18 7.98 -2.81 -0.76
CA LYS A 18 8.42 -3.80 -1.77
C LYS A 18 8.59 -5.22 -1.22
N ASN A 19 7.89 -5.58 -0.15
CA ASN A 19 7.99 -6.91 0.44
C ASN A 19 7.36 -7.97 -0.49
N LYS A 20 8.19 -8.68 -1.25
CA LYS A 20 7.74 -9.71 -2.20
C LYS A 20 7.03 -10.90 -1.56
N LYS A 21 7.15 -11.10 -0.24
CA LYS A 21 6.42 -12.13 0.50
C LYS A 21 4.99 -11.73 0.84
N CYS A 22 4.58 -10.52 0.48
CA CYS A 22 3.25 -10.04 0.80
C CYS A 22 2.16 -10.86 0.13
N ASP A 23 1.25 -11.40 0.94
CA ASP A 23 0.16 -12.22 0.47
C ASP A 23 -0.80 -11.37 -0.37
N LYS A 24 -1.29 -11.96 -1.47
CA LYS A 24 -2.27 -11.35 -2.37
C LYS A 24 -3.70 -11.47 -1.86
N LYS A 25 -3.98 -12.28 -0.84
CA LYS A 25 -5.26 -12.26 -0.13
C LYS A 25 -5.42 -10.89 0.52
N THR A 26 -6.44 -10.10 0.17
CA THR A 26 -6.60 -8.72 0.68
C THR A 26 -7.41 -8.69 1.97
N ASN A 27 -7.08 -7.77 2.90
CA ASN A 27 -7.81 -7.53 4.14
C ASN A 27 -7.85 -6.07 4.59
N HIS A 28 -7.25 -5.15 3.82
CA HIS A 28 -7.17 -3.73 4.13
C HIS A 28 -7.45 -2.94 2.85
N ALA A 29 -8.36 -1.97 2.94
CA ALA A 29 -8.72 -1.09 1.83
C ALA A 29 -8.00 0.27 1.97
N VAL A 30 -7.50 0.77 0.84
CA VAL A 30 -6.73 2.03 0.75
C VAL A 30 -7.12 2.77 -0.52
N VAL A 31 -6.68 4.02 -0.65
CA VAL A 31 -6.95 4.84 -1.84
C VAL A 31 -5.65 5.11 -2.59
N ILE A 32 -5.57 4.67 -3.84
CA ILE A 32 -4.51 5.09 -4.75
C ILE A 32 -4.83 6.52 -5.21
N VAL A 33 -3.92 7.46 -4.96
CA VAL A 33 -4.10 8.89 -5.27
C VAL A 33 -3.15 9.38 -6.38
N GLY A 34 -2.28 8.51 -6.87
CA GLY A 34 -1.35 8.82 -7.94
C GLY A 34 -0.37 7.69 -8.19
N TRP A 35 0.52 7.89 -9.15
CA TRP A 35 1.60 6.96 -9.47
C TRP A 35 2.83 7.71 -9.99
N ASP A 36 3.98 7.06 -9.93
CA ASP A 36 5.17 7.38 -10.72
C ASP A 36 5.66 6.14 -11.49
N GLU A 37 6.82 6.22 -12.15
CA GLU A 37 7.42 5.10 -12.89
C GLU A 37 7.54 3.83 -12.02
N LYS A 38 7.83 3.99 -10.71
CA LYS A 38 8.24 2.89 -9.82
C LYS A 38 7.18 2.52 -8.79
N SER A 39 6.19 3.39 -8.53
CA SER A 39 5.31 3.24 -7.38
C SER A 39 3.89 3.75 -7.56
N TRP A 40 2.97 3.15 -6.80
CA TRP A 40 1.68 3.71 -6.45
C TRP A 40 1.85 4.67 -5.27
N ILE A 41 1.22 5.84 -5.32
CA ILE A 41 1.09 6.75 -4.19
C ILE A 41 -0.26 6.44 -3.53
N VAL A 42 -0.22 6.04 -2.27
CA VAL A 42 -1.37 5.48 -1.57
C VAL A 42 -1.66 6.29 -0.31
N LYS A 43 -2.90 6.76 -0.19
CA LYS A 43 -3.43 7.35 1.04
C LYS A 43 -3.92 6.24 1.96
N ASN A 44 -3.44 6.25 3.20
CA ASN A 44 -3.86 5.30 4.23
C ASN A 44 -4.86 5.96 5.21
N SER A 45 -5.46 5.14 6.07
CA SER A 45 -6.49 5.53 7.04
C SER A 45 -6.03 5.44 8.51
N TRP A 46 -4.72 5.38 8.77
CA TRP A 46 -4.14 5.27 10.13
C TRP A 46 -3.68 6.61 10.73
N GLY A 47 -4.24 7.71 10.26
CA GLY A 47 -3.90 9.07 10.71
C GLY A 47 -2.63 9.64 10.08
N THR A 48 -2.45 10.95 10.22
CA THR A 48 -1.33 11.70 9.61
C THR A 48 0.02 11.45 10.28
N GLY A 49 0.03 10.93 11.51
CA GLY A 49 1.24 10.54 12.23
C GLY A 49 1.88 9.23 11.73
N TRP A 50 1.18 8.46 10.89
CA TRP A 50 1.70 7.24 10.28
C TRP A 50 2.28 7.51 8.89
N GLY A 51 3.34 6.78 8.51
CA GLY A 51 3.95 6.91 7.19
C GLY A 51 4.50 8.30 6.89
N ASP A 52 4.37 8.72 5.64
CA ASP A 52 4.70 10.07 5.19
C ASP A 52 3.42 10.90 5.19
N LYS A 53 3.10 11.51 6.34
CA LYS A 53 1.89 12.34 6.56
C LYS A 53 0.58 11.60 6.26
N GLY A 54 0.50 10.30 6.58
CA GLY A 54 -0.66 9.43 6.30
C GLY A 54 -0.60 8.72 4.93
N PHE A 55 0.47 8.91 4.17
CA PHE A 55 0.68 8.30 2.86
C PHE A 55 1.83 7.31 2.88
N PHE A 56 1.87 6.45 1.86
CA PHE A 56 3.01 5.62 1.57
C PHE A 56 3.11 5.34 0.07
N ARG A 57 4.27 4.85 -0.36
CA ARG A 57 4.47 4.39 -1.74
C ARG A 57 4.55 2.88 -1.77
N MET A 58 3.94 2.25 -2.77
CA MET A 58 3.99 0.80 -2.98
C MET A 58 4.57 0.48 -4.35
N LYS A 59 5.42 -0.54 -4.46
CA LYS A 59 6.04 -0.94 -5.73
C LYS A 59 4.96 -1.23 -6.78
N ARG A 60 5.05 -0.53 -7.91
CA ARG A 60 4.15 -0.69 -9.06
C ARG A 60 4.68 -1.75 -10.01
N GLY A 61 3.77 -2.46 -10.68
CA GLY A 61 4.05 -3.45 -11.72
C GLY A 61 4.08 -4.91 -11.27
N GLU A 62 3.97 -5.20 -9.97
CA GLU A 62 4.10 -6.57 -9.44
C GLU A 62 2.81 -7.13 -8.81
N ASN A 63 1.70 -6.38 -8.86
CA ASN A 63 0.49 -6.65 -8.06
C ASN A 63 0.83 -7.00 -6.60
N LEU A 64 1.74 -6.21 -6.01
CA LEU A 64 2.25 -6.43 -4.67
C LEU A 64 1.09 -6.36 -3.65
N CYS A 65 1.03 -7.29 -2.71
CA CYS A 65 -0.05 -7.39 -1.72
C CYS A 65 -1.47 -7.50 -2.29
N GLY A 66 -1.63 -7.77 -3.60
CA GLY A 66 -2.94 -7.77 -4.25
C GLY A 66 -3.55 -6.38 -4.46
N ILE A 67 -2.74 -5.32 -4.50
CA ILE A 67 -3.23 -3.93 -4.66
C ILE A 67 -4.05 -3.71 -5.95
N ASN A 68 -3.84 -4.53 -6.99
CA ASN A 68 -4.59 -4.46 -8.25
C ASN A 68 -5.70 -5.53 -8.35
N THR A 69 -6.03 -6.23 -7.26
CA THR A 69 -7.02 -7.33 -7.28
C THR A 69 -8.45 -6.82 -7.21
N TYR A 70 -8.71 -5.82 -6.36
CA TYR A 70 -10.04 -5.24 -6.16
C TYR A 70 -9.95 -3.72 -6.28
N VAL A 71 -10.05 -3.20 -7.51
CA VAL A 71 -9.96 -1.77 -7.81
C VAL A 71 -11.34 -1.25 -8.19
N ILE A 72 -11.82 -0.25 -7.46
CA ILE A 72 -13.14 0.35 -7.65
C ILE A 72 -12.97 1.87 -7.61
N PHE A 73 -13.69 2.57 -8.48
CA PHE A 73 -13.87 4.01 -8.42
C PHE A 73 -15.35 4.34 -8.67
N PRO A 74 -15.94 5.32 -7.97
CA PRO A 74 -17.30 5.77 -8.27
C PRO A 74 -17.30 6.57 -9.59
N LEU A 75 -18.44 6.54 -10.29
CA LEU A 75 -18.75 7.45 -11.39
C LEU A 75 -19.44 8.71 -10.86
#